data_AF-A0A5S4F9Z8-F1
#
_entry.id   AF-A0A5S4F9Z8-F1
#
_cell.length_a   1.000
_cell.length_b   1.000
_cell.length_c   1.000
_cell.angle_alpha   90.00
_cell.angle_beta   90.00
_cell.angle_gamma   90.00
#
_symmetry.space_group_name_H-M   'P 1'
#
loop_
_entity.id
_entity.type
_entity.pdbx_description
1 polymer ?
#
loop_
_entity_poly.entity_id
_entity_poly.type
_entity_poly.pdbx_seq_one_letter_code
_entity_poly.pdbx_strand_id
1 'polypeptide(L)'
;MPGHTSITPRISKELRDRLGQRVAQDVERRRAFLQDPRWAVSRRMPAAERATVRAALRAHIADLRASGELLDTVDALMTHAVKAELTLRGWNLDWPPVPANAPKSGRWPGSLHEHWPVKINARIPADLATRVHAACYHTSKEAIDALRVWRDDHPEIVTPRSDPAAWREYQELADQVTTPGDIWRASLQLLLGDQ
;
A
#
# COMPACT_ATOMS: atom_id res chain seq x y z
N MET A 1 -11.49 -10.39 14.48
CA MET A 1 -10.12 -9.87 14.50
C MET A 1 -9.86 -9.17 13.18
N PRO A 2 -9.31 -7.95 13.15
CA PRO A 2 -8.97 -7.31 11.88
C PRO A 2 -7.94 -8.18 11.18
N GLY A 3 -8.33 -8.75 10.04
CA GLY A 3 -7.46 -9.58 9.21
C GLY A 3 -6.34 -8.74 8.60
N HIS A 4 -5.31 -9.41 8.10
CA HIS A 4 -4.32 -8.77 7.24
C HIS A 4 -4.47 -9.31 5.83
N THR A 5 -4.31 -8.42 4.85
CA THR A 5 -4.28 -8.76 3.42
C THR A 5 -2.86 -8.63 2.91
N SER A 6 -2.38 -9.67 2.22
CA SER A 6 -1.09 -9.60 1.53
C SER A 6 -1.24 -8.78 0.25
N ILE A 7 -0.37 -7.80 0.08
CA ILE A 7 -0.24 -7.01 -1.14
C ILE A 7 1.14 -7.22 -1.75
N THR A 8 1.22 -7.13 -3.07
CA THR A 8 2.49 -7.24 -3.81
C THR A 8 2.70 -6.03 -4.73
N PRO A 9 3.00 -4.84 -4.19
CA PRO A 9 3.35 -3.68 -5.00
C PRO A 9 4.54 -3.98 -5.91
N ARG A 10 4.51 -3.38 -7.10
CA ARG A 10 5.69 -3.29 -7.97
C ARG A 10 6.24 -1.87 -7.94
N ILE A 11 7.54 -1.74 -7.72
CA ILE A 11 8.26 -0.47 -7.54
C ILE A 11 9.58 -0.43 -8.34
N SER A 12 10.21 0.74 -8.39
CA SER A 12 11.56 0.89 -8.96
C SER A 12 12.63 0.27 -8.05
N LYS A 13 13.80 -0.03 -8.62
CA LYS A 13 14.95 -0.50 -7.84
C LYS A 13 15.40 0.55 -6.83
N GLU A 14 15.44 1.81 -7.21
CA GLU A 14 15.80 2.91 -6.32
C GLU A 14 14.86 3.00 -5.11
N LEU A 15 13.54 2.94 -5.34
CA LEU A 15 12.57 2.98 -4.25
C LEU A 15 12.70 1.76 -3.32
N ARG A 16 13.07 0.59 -3.88
CA ARG A 16 13.36 -0.62 -3.10
C ARG A 16 14.57 -0.44 -2.19
N ASP A 17 15.62 0.21 -2.68
CA ASP A 17 16.86 0.45 -1.94
C ASP A 17 16.60 1.44 -0.80
N ARG A 18 15.91 2.56 -1.08
CA ARG A 18 15.46 3.53 -0.06
C ARG A 18 14.59 2.89 1.02
N LEU A 19 13.63 2.04 0.61
CA LEU A 19 12.80 1.25 1.54
C LEU A 19 13.66 0.39 2.47
N GLY A 20 14.68 -0.29 1.91
CA GLY A 20 15.59 -1.13 2.69
C GLY A 20 16.40 -0.32 3.71
N GLN A 21 16.92 0.83 3.29
CA GLN A 21 17.68 1.74 4.17
C GLN A 21 16.81 2.26 5.31
N ARG A 22 15.58 2.73 5.02
CA ARG A 22 14.66 3.24 6.04
C ARG A 22 14.28 2.17 7.06
N VAL A 23 13.94 0.96 6.59
CA VAL A 23 13.63 -0.16 7.49
C VAL A 23 14.84 -0.51 8.36
N ALA A 24 16.05 -0.54 7.79
CA ALA A 24 17.27 -0.81 8.55
C ALA A 24 17.52 0.24 9.66
N GLN A 25 17.32 1.52 9.37
CA GLN A 25 17.43 2.61 10.36
C GLN A 25 16.47 2.40 11.53
N ASP A 26 15.20 2.08 11.25
CA ASP A 26 14.20 1.85 12.31
C ASP A 26 14.42 0.52 13.05
N VAL A 27 15.01 -0.49 12.41
CA VAL A 27 15.49 -1.71 13.10
C VAL A 27 16.56 -1.37 14.13
N GLU A 28 17.54 -0.51 13.80
CA GLU A 28 18.55 -0.09 14.77
C GLU A 28 17.93 0.74 15.90
N ARG A 29 16.99 1.65 15.60
CA ARG A 29 16.23 2.39 16.63
C ARG A 29 15.48 1.44 17.57
N ARG A 30 14.83 0.41 17.02
CA ARG A 30 14.19 -0.63 17.83
C ARG A 30 15.19 -1.39 18.69
N ARG A 31 16.35 -1.76 18.14
CA ARG A 31 17.39 -2.46 18.92
C ARG A 31 17.88 -1.62 20.09
N ALA A 32 18.14 -0.32 19.87
CA ALA A 32 18.52 0.60 20.93
C ALA A 32 17.41 0.70 22.00
N PHE A 33 16.16 0.81 21.58
CA PHE A 33 15.01 0.83 22.48
C PHE A 33 14.89 -0.45 23.33
N LEU A 34 15.18 -1.62 22.75
CA LEU A 34 15.14 -2.90 23.47
C LEU A 34 16.25 -3.06 24.53
N GLN A 35 17.24 -2.18 24.56
CA GLN A 35 18.27 -2.14 25.62
C GLN A 35 17.80 -1.39 26.88
N ASP A 36 16.63 -0.73 26.85
CA ASP A 36 16.10 -0.04 28.02
C ASP A 36 15.86 -1.03 29.18
N PRO A 37 16.41 -0.76 30.38
CA PRO A 37 16.24 -1.63 31.55
C PRO A 37 14.78 -1.97 31.90
N ARG A 38 13.82 -1.10 31.53
CA ARG A 38 12.38 -1.34 31.74
C ARG A 38 11.85 -2.57 31.01
N TRP A 39 12.52 -3.00 29.94
CA TRP A 39 12.17 -4.19 29.17
C TRP A 39 13.07 -5.39 29.47
N ALA A 40 14.01 -5.26 30.40
CA ALA A 40 14.95 -6.31 30.73
C ALA A 40 14.23 -7.50 31.40
N VAL A 41 14.39 -8.68 30.81
CA VAL A 41 13.81 -9.92 31.34
C VAL A 41 14.93 -10.81 31.88
N SER A 42 14.99 -10.98 33.20
CA SER A 42 15.96 -11.86 33.85
C SER A 42 15.50 -13.32 33.86
N ARG A 43 16.45 -14.27 33.83
CA ARG A 43 16.15 -15.70 34.02
C ARG A 43 15.67 -16.03 35.44
N ARG A 44 15.98 -15.16 36.42
CA ARG A 44 15.56 -15.31 37.82
C ARG A 44 14.12 -14.83 38.06
N MET A 45 13.52 -14.15 37.08
CA MET A 45 12.16 -13.63 37.16
C MET A 45 11.12 -14.75 36.98
N PRO A 46 10.04 -14.81 37.79
CA PRO A 46 8.94 -15.75 37.62
C PRO A 46 8.34 -15.72 36.20
N ALA A 47 7.86 -16.86 35.71
CA ALA A 47 7.35 -16.98 34.34
C ALA A 47 6.20 -16.01 34.03
N ALA A 48 5.28 -15.79 34.97
CA ALA A 48 4.16 -14.87 34.83
C ALA A 48 4.61 -13.40 34.68
N GLU A 49 5.62 -12.99 35.44
CA GLU A 49 6.18 -11.64 35.38
C GLU A 49 6.92 -11.43 34.05
N ARG A 50 7.72 -12.41 33.60
CA ARG A 50 8.35 -12.38 32.26
C ARG A 50 7.32 -12.27 31.15
N ALA A 51 6.19 -12.96 31.26
CA ALA A 51 5.11 -12.88 30.29
C ALA A 51 4.47 -11.49 30.27
N THR A 52 4.27 -10.88 31.45
CA THR A 52 3.72 -9.53 31.61
C THR A 52 4.63 -8.48 30.95
N VAL A 53 5.94 -8.50 31.25
CA VAL A 53 6.92 -7.57 30.63
C VAL A 53 6.94 -7.71 29.11
N ARG A 54 6.93 -8.95 28.59
CA ARG A 54 6.89 -9.19 27.14
C ARG A 54 5.58 -8.73 26.50
N ALA A 55 4.45 -8.89 27.17
CA ALA A 55 3.16 -8.41 26.69
C ALA A 55 3.13 -6.88 26.61
N ALA A 56 3.60 -6.20 27.67
CA ALA A 56 3.73 -4.74 27.70
C ALA A 56 4.66 -4.22 26.60
N LEU A 57 5.82 -4.86 26.39
CA LEU A 57 6.74 -4.50 25.32
C LEU A 57 6.10 -4.65 23.93
N ARG A 58 5.36 -5.74 23.70
CA ARG A 58 4.67 -5.97 22.42
C ARG A 58 3.60 -4.92 22.16
N ALA A 59 2.80 -4.60 23.18
CA ALA A 59 1.79 -3.54 23.09
C ALA A 59 2.45 -2.20 22.73
N HIS A 60 3.52 -1.84 23.45
CA HIS A 60 4.22 -0.60 23.19
C HIS A 60 4.84 -0.53 21.78
N ILE A 61 5.49 -1.60 21.30
CA ILE A 61 5.99 -1.67 19.91
C ILE A 61 4.84 -1.55 18.90
N ALA A 62 3.69 -2.15 19.19
CA ALA A 62 2.51 -2.04 18.33
C ALA A 62 2.00 -0.59 18.28
N ASP A 63 1.98 0.12 19.41
CA ASP A 63 1.58 1.53 19.48
C ASP A 63 2.53 2.43 18.69
N LEU A 64 3.85 2.25 18.84
CA LEU A 64 4.86 3.00 18.06
C LEU A 64 4.73 2.77 16.55
N ARG A 65 4.39 1.54 16.14
CA ARG A 65 4.13 1.24 14.72
C ARG A 65 2.82 1.85 14.24
N ALA A 66 1.79 1.86 15.10
CA ALA A 66 0.51 2.46 14.77
C ALA A 66 0.59 3.98 14.63
N SER A 67 1.41 4.65 15.45
CA SER A 67 1.68 6.09 15.35
C SER A 67 2.64 6.46 14.22
N GLY A 68 3.44 5.50 13.74
CA GLY A 68 4.44 5.71 12.69
C GLY A 68 5.82 6.12 13.21
N GLU A 69 6.00 6.13 14.53
CA GLU A 69 7.29 6.43 15.16
C GLU A 69 8.33 5.33 14.94
N LEU A 70 7.87 4.09 14.72
CA LEU A 70 8.70 2.93 14.43
C LEU A 70 8.21 2.17 13.19
N LEU A 71 8.97 2.23 12.10
CA LEU A 71 8.66 1.55 10.84
C LEU A 71 9.72 0.48 10.52
N ASP A 72 10.02 -0.36 11.53
CA ASP A 72 11.08 -1.39 11.50
C ASP A 72 10.74 -2.62 10.65
N THR A 73 9.59 -2.62 9.97
CA THR A 73 9.17 -3.66 9.03
C THR A 73 8.53 -3.03 7.80
N VAL A 74 8.60 -3.72 6.66
CA VAL A 74 7.91 -3.31 5.43
C VAL A 74 6.41 -3.21 5.65
N ASP A 75 5.82 -4.10 6.46
CA ASP A 75 4.39 -4.11 6.79
C ASP A 75 3.96 -2.84 7.55
N ALA A 76 4.72 -2.47 8.58
CA ALA A 76 4.46 -1.26 9.38
C ALA A 76 4.63 0.00 8.53
N LEU A 77 5.72 0.07 7.77
CA LEU A 77 6.01 1.17 6.86
C LEU A 77 4.91 1.34 5.81
N MET A 78 4.53 0.27 5.09
CA MET A 78 3.46 0.31 4.09
C MET A 78 2.13 0.72 4.71
N THR A 79 1.78 0.18 5.88
CA THR A 79 0.53 0.53 6.57
C THR A 79 0.47 2.02 6.89
N HIS A 80 1.57 2.58 7.42
CA HIS A 80 1.64 4.01 7.74
C HIS A 80 1.62 4.87 6.47
N ALA A 81 2.44 4.53 5.48
CA ALA A 81 2.53 5.24 4.20
C ALA A 81 1.18 5.33 3.49
N VAL A 82 0.43 4.23 3.45
CA VAL A 82 -0.90 4.19 2.82
C VAL A 82 -1.91 5.05 3.56
N LYS A 83 -1.89 5.05 4.89
CA LYS A 83 -2.77 5.94 5.67
C LYS A 83 -2.45 7.40 5.41
N ALA A 84 -1.17 7.76 5.33
CA ALA A 84 -0.74 9.11 5.01
C ALA A 84 -1.21 9.53 3.60
N GLU A 85 -1.01 8.68 2.60
CA GLU A 85 -1.45 8.93 1.22
C GLU A 85 -2.97 9.09 1.10
N LEU A 86 -3.75 8.21 1.73
CA LEU A 86 -5.21 8.35 1.74
C LEU A 86 -5.65 9.62 2.46
N THR A 87 -4.95 10.02 3.52
CA THR A 87 -5.26 11.26 4.24
C THR A 87 -4.97 12.48 3.36
N LEU A 88 -3.80 12.50 2.70
CA LEU A 88 -3.39 13.57 1.79
C LEU A 88 -4.39 13.78 0.65
N ARG A 89 -4.91 12.69 0.08
CA ARG A 89 -5.94 12.73 -0.97
C ARG A 89 -7.35 13.06 -0.46
N GLY A 90 -7.56 13.13 0.86
CA GLY A 90 -8.90 13.21 1.45
C GLY A 90 -9.73 11.93 1.27
N TRP A 91 -9.09 10.79 1.02
CA TRP A 91 -9.71 9.49 0.80
C TRP A 91 -9.81 8.62 2.06
N ASN A 92 -9.32 9.14 3.20
CA ASN A 92 -9.41 8.47 4.49
C ASN A 92 -10.81 8.63 5.12
N LEU A 93 -11.83 8.21 4.38
CA LEU A 93 -13.24 8.26 4.74
C LEU A 93 -13.89 6.88 4.54
N ASP A 94 -15.14 6.76 4.98
CA ASP A 94 -15.93 5.55 4.75
C ASP A 94 -16.54 5.57 3.36
N TRP A 95 -16.03 4.69 2.49
CA TRP A 95 -16.49 4.56 1.12
C TRP A 95 -17.69 3.63 1.03
N PRO A 96 -18.61 3.86 0.07
CA PRO A 96 -19.68 2.90 -0.20
C PRO A 96 -19.09 1.53 -0.59
N PRO A 97 -19.80 0.42 -0.29
CA PRO A 97 -19.39 -0.89 -0.74
C PRO A 97 -19.18 -0.94 -2.25
N VAL A 98 -18.07 -1.54 -2.67
CA VAL A 98 -17.75 -1.71 -4.09
C VAL A 98 -18.68 -2.77 -4.69
N PRO A 99 -19.29 -2.54 -5.87
CA PRO A 99 -20.19 -3.50 -6.47
C PRO A 99 -19.47 -4.79 -6.88
N ALA A 100 -20.22 -5.89 -6.96
CA ALA A 100 -19.66 -7.22 -7.23
C ALA A 100 -18.97 -7.36 -8.60
N ASN A 101 -19.27 -6.45 -9.55
CA ASN A 101 -18.68 -6.40 -10.89
C ASN A 101 -17.46 -5.46 -10.98
N ALA A 102 -17.03 -4.84 -9.89
CA ALA A 102 -15.81 -4.06 -9.88
C ALA A 102 -14.59 -4.96 -10.08
N PRO A 103 -13.46 -4.41 -10.57
CA PRO A 103 -12.23 -5.16 -10.74
C PRO A 103 -11.75 -5.81 -9.43
N LYS A 104 -11.98 -7.12 -9.29
CA LYS A 104 -11.60 -7.93 -8.12
C LYS A 104 -10.15 -8.39 -8.26
N SER A 105 -9.20 -7.54 -7.89
CA SER A 105 -7.74 -7.80 -8.03
C SER A 105 -7.29 -8.09 -9.48
N GLY A 106 -5.99 -7.93 -9.76
CA GLY A 106 -5.45 -8.13 -11.12
C GLY A 106 -5.44 -6.85 -11.96
N ARG A 107 -5.60 -7.00 -13.29
CA ARG A 107 -5.45 -5.90 -14.25
C ARG A 107 -6.69 -4.99 -14.21
N TRP A 108 -6.51 -3.76 -13.76
CA TRP A 108 -7.56 -2.74 -13.81
C TRP A 108 -7.79 -2.26 -15.25
N PRO A 109 -9.02 -1.88 -15.64
CA PRO A 109 -9.24 -1.19 -16.91
C PRO A 109 -8.28 0.00 -17.05
N GLY A 110 -7.70 0.19 -18.22
CA GLY A 110 -6.72 1.26 -18.46
C GLY A 110 -5.30 0.99 -17.95
N SER A 111 -5.08 0.03 -17.04
CA SER A 111 -3.72 -0.18 -16.48
C SER A 111 -2.71 -0.59 -17.56
N LEU A 112 -1.78 0.32 -17.87
CA LEU A 112 -0.71 0.11 -18.82
C LEU A 112 0.44 -0.71 -18.19
N HIS A 113 1.24 -1.36 -19.04
CA HIS A 113 2.45 -2.06 -18.61
C HIS A 113 3.55 -1.04 -18.27
N GLU A 114 3.44 -0.41 -17.11
CA GLU A 114 4.58 0.29 -16.55
C GLU A 114 5.61 -0.72 -16.02
N HIS A 115 6.87 -0.51 -16.41
CA HIS A 115 7.98 -1.39 -16.06
C HIS A 115 8.44 -1.09 -14.65
N TRP A 116 7.75 -1.68 -13.68
CA TRP A 116 8.16 -1.70 -12.28
C TRP A 116 8.82 -3.05 -11.96
N PRO A 117 10.15 -3.17 -12.06
CA PRO A 117 10.82 -4.46 -12.11
C PRO A 117 10.84 -5.19 -10.76
N VAL A 118 10.70 -4.47 -9.65
CA VAL A 118 10.86 -5.04 -8.32
C VAL A 118 9.52 -5.26 -7.66
N LYS A 119 9.27 -6.49 -7.18
CA LYS A 119 8.13 -6.81 -6.32
C LYS A 119 8.53 -6.68 -4.85
N ILE A 120 7.65 -6.10 -4.04
CA ILE A 120 7.73 -6.15 -2.58
C ILE A 120 6.51 -6.90 -2.05
N ASN A 121 6.66 -7.64 -0.95
CA ASN A 121 5.53 -8.26 -0.26
C ASN A 121 5.32 -7.53 1.04
N ALA A 122 4.07 -7.12 1.30
CA ALA A 122 3.68 -6.48 2.53
C ALA A 122 2.32 -7.00 2.99
N ARG A 123 2.12 -7.04 4.30
CA ARG A 123 0.83 -7.33 4.94
C ARG A 123 0.29 -6.04 5.52
N ILE A 124 -0.86 -5.62 5.04
CA ILE A 124 -1.56 -4.44 5.57
C ILE A 124 -2.89 -4.86 6.19
N PRO A 125 -3.46 -4.05 7.11
CA PRO A 125 -4.80 -4.29 7.64
C PRO A 125 -5.83 -4.45 6.50
N ALA A 126 -6.69 -5.47 6.62
CA ALA A 126 -7.63 -5.83 5.55
C ALA A 126 -8.67 -4.74 5.28
N ASP A 127 -9.07 -4.01 6.31
CA ASP A 127 -9.93 -2.82 6.23
C ASP A 127 -9.24 -1.70 5.44
N LEU A 128 -7.96 -1.46 5.69
CA LEU A 128 -7.17 -0.48 4.93
C LEU A 128 -7.04 -0.87 3.46
N ALA A 129 -6.77 -2.15 3.17
CA ALA A 129 -6.72 -2.66 1.80
C ALA A 129 -8.07 -2.49 1.08
N THR A 130 -9.17 -2.77 1.78
CA THR A 130 -10.54 -2.60 1.28
C THR A 130 -10.85 -1.13 1.03
N ARG A 131 -10.44 -0.23 1.92
CA ARG A 131 -10.61 1.22 1.76
C ARG A 131 -9.87 1.75 0.54
N VAL A 132 -8.61 1.33 0.32
CA VAL A 132 -7.86 1.71 -0.90
C VAL A 132 -8.59 1.24 -2.15
N HIS A 133 -9.03 -0.02 -2.16
CA HIS A 133 -9.76 -0.58 -3.31
C HIS A 133 -11.05 0.21 -3.60
N ALA A 134 -11.82 0.52 -2.56
CA ALA A 134 -13.05 1.29 -2.68
C ALA A 134 -12.81 2.72 -3.16
N ALA A 135 -11.81 3.41 -2.60
CA ALA A 135 -11.41 4.73 -3.04
C ALA A 135 -11.04 4.72 -4.53
N CYS A 136 -10.12 3.86 -4.94
CA CYS A 136 -9.71 3.71 -6.35
C CYS A 136 -10.90 3.45 -7.28
N TYR A 137 -11.84 2.58 -6.89
CA TYR A 137 -13.01 2.28 -7.69
C TYR A 137 -13.92 3.50 -7.85
N HIS A 138 -14.32 4.12 -6.74
CA HIS A 138 -15.30 5.21 -6.79
C HIS A 138 -14.74 6.46 -7.45
N THR A 139 -13.46 6.79 -7.24
CA THR A 139 -12.83 7.95 -7.87
C THR A 139 -12.55 7.73 -9.35
N SER A 140 -12.43 6.48 -9.78
CA SER A 140 -12.16 6.12 -11.19
C SER A 140 -13.40 5.60 -11.92
N LYS A 141 -14.59 5.65 -11.30
CA LYS A 141 -15.79 4.96 -11.80
C LYS A 141 -16.16 5.41 -13.20
N GLU A 142 -16.21 6.73 -13.41
CA GLU A 142 -16.59 7.33 -14.69
C GLU A 142 -15.60 6.95 -15.80
N ALA A 143 -14.29 7.05 -15.53
CA ALA A 143 -13.25 6.63 -16.46
C ALA A 143 -13.30 5.12 -16.77
N ILE A 144 -13.57 4.28 -15.76
CA ILE A 144 -13.75 2.82 -15.96
C ILE A 144 -14.95 2.53 -16.86
N ASP A 145 -16.07 3.23 -16.66
CA ASP A 145 -17.28 3.04 -17.48
C ASP A 145 -17.06 3.56 -18.90
N ALA A 146 -16.38 4.69 -19.07
CA ALA A 146 -15.98 5.20 -20.39
C ALA A 146 -15.04 4.24 -21.13
N LEU A 147 -14.06 3.65 -20.44
CA LEU A 147 -13.17 2.63 -21.02
C LEU A 147 -13.91 1.35 -21.45
N ARG A 148 -15.02 1.01 -20.78
CA ARG A 148 -15.86 -0.13 -21.17
C ARG A 148 -16.62 0.18 -22.45
N VAL A 149 -17.29 1.33 -22.52
CA VAL A 149 -17.97 1.79 -23.73
C VAL A 149 -16.99 1.87 -24.90
N TRP A 150 -15.84 2.50 -24.69
CA TRP A 150 -14.78 2.60 -25.69
C TRP A 150 -14.35 1.21 -26.21
N ARG A 151 -14.29 0.19 -25.34
CA ARG A 151 -13.95 -1.18 -25.72
C ARG A 151 -15.06 -1.87 -26.52
N ASP A 152 -16.32 -1.56 -26.24
CA ASP A 152 -17.46 -2.10 -26.99
C ASP A 152 -17.52 -1.50 -28.40
N ASP A 153 -17.15 -0.22 -28.54
CA ASP A 153 -17.05 0.48 -29.83
C ASP A 153 -15.82 0.07 -30.66
N HIS A 154 -14.78 -0.45 -30.00
CA HIS A 154 -13.53 -0.92 -30.62
C HIS A 154 -13.25 -2.40 -30.26
N PRO A 155 -14.01 -3.35 -30.84
CA PRO A 155 -13.92 -4.77 -30.48
C PRO A 155 -12.59 -5.42 -30.89
N GLU A 156 -11.91 -4.88 -31.91
CA GLU A 156 -10.59 -5.33 -32.35
C GLU A 156 -9.45 -4.85 -31.44
N ILE A 157 -8.26 -5.43 -31.64
CA ILE A 157 -7.07 -5.01 -30.92
C ILE A 157 -6.59 -3.67 -31.51
N VAL A 158 -6.96 -2.58 -30.84
CA VAL A 158 -6.39 -1.25 -31.10
C VAL A 158 -4.98 -1.18 -30.51
N THR A 159 -4.02 -0.79 -31.33
CA THR A 159 -2.62 -0.59 -30.97
C THR A 159 -2.15 0.76 -31.53
N PRO A 160 -1.04 1.32 -31.01
CA PRO A 160 -0.45 2.54 -31.60
C PRO A 160 -0.12 2.41 -33.09
N ARG A 161 0.03 1.19 -33.62
CA ARG A 161 0.35 0.94 -35.04
C ARG A 161 -0.87 0.78 -35.92
N SER A 162 -1.96 0.21 -35.38
CA SER A 162 -3.17 -0.04 -36.16
C SER A 162 -4.06 1.19 -36.24
N ASP A 163 -4.23 1.90 -35.12
CA ASP A 163 -4.97 3.16 -35.05
C ASP A 163 -4.38 4.08 -33.97
N PRO A 164 -3.48 5.01 -34.35
CA PRO A 164 -2.86 5.95 -33.42
C PRO A 164 -3.83 6.96 -32.78
N ALA A 165 -4.98 7.22 -33.40
CA ALA A 165 -5.95 8.19 -32.88
C ALA A 165 -6.81 7.54 -31.79
N ALA A 166 -7.40 6.38 -32.10
CA ALA A 166 -8.15 5.59 -31.12
C ALA A 166 -7.26 5.17 -29.94
N TRP A 167 -5.99 4.83 -30.19
CA TRP A 167 -5.04 4.52 -29.11
C TRP A 167 -4.81 5.70 -28.16
N ARG A 168 -4.74 6.94 -28.67
CA ARG A 168 -4.59 8.14 -27.82
C ARG A 168 -5.80 8.37 -26.94
N GLU A 169 -7.00 8.24 -27.50
CA GLU A 169 -8.24 8.34 -26.73
C GLU A 169 -8.30 7.30 -25.60
N TYR A 170 -7.91 6.05 -25.88
CA TYR A 170 -7.78 5.02 -24.85
C TYR A 170 -6.80 5.44 -23.74
N GLN A 171 -5.65 6.03 -24.08
CA GLN A 171 -4.67 6.50 -23.10
C GLN A 171 -5.22 7.63 -22.24
N GLU A 172 -5.90 8.61 -22.83
CA GLU A 172 -6.51 9.73 -22.10
C GLU A 172 -7.57 9.25 -21.10
N LEU A 173 -8.37 8.24 -21.45
CA LEU A 173 -9.31 7.60 -20.53
C LEU A 173 -8.59 6.76 -19.46
N ALA A 174 -7.54 6.04 -19.84
CA ALA A 174 -6.74 5.20 -18.94
C ALA A 174 -6.01 6.01 -17.87
N ASP A 175 -5.47 7.17 -18.23
CA ASP A 175 -4.71 8.06 -17.33
C ASP A 175 -5.59 8.65 -16.22
N GLN A 176 -6.92 8.63 -16.39
CA GLN A 176 -7.88 9.05 -15.37
C GLN A 176 -8.18 7.93 -14.35
N VAL A 177 -7.74 6.69 -14.59
CA VAL A 177 -7.95 5.57 -13.67
C VAL A 177 -6.82 5.50 -12.65
N THR A 178 -7.14 5.73 -11.37
CA THR A 178 -6.21 5.49 -10.27
C THR A 178 -6.34 4.05 -9.78
N THR A 179 -5.27 3.25 -9.91
CA THR A 179 -5.26 1.86 -9.45
C THR A 179 -4.73 1.73 -8.02
N PRO A 180 -5.02 0.62 -7.31
CA PRO A 180 -4.37 0.34 -6.03
C PRO A 180 -2.85 0.28 -6.15
N GLY A 181 -2.32 -0.17 -7.30
CA GLY A 181 -0.89 -0.17 -7.58
C GLY A 181 -0.26 1.22 -7.53
N ASP A 182 -0.97 2.21 -8.05
CA ASP A 182 -0.56 3.62 -8.02
C ASP A 182 -0.55 4.13 -6.60
N ILE A 183 -1.58 3.81 -5.81
CA ILE A 183 -1.63 4.17 -4.39
C ILE A 183 -0.48 3.55 -3.62
N TRP A 184 -0.16 2.27 -3.82
CA TRP A 184 0.98 1.64 -3.14
C TRP A 184 2.31 2.32 -3.47
N ARG A 185 2.51 2.72 -4.73
CA ARG A 185 3.71 3.44 -5.17
C ARG A 185 3.76 4.85 -4.62
N ALA A 186 2.69 5.61 -4.79
CA ALA A 186 2.57 6.98 -4.32
C ALA A 186 2.76 7.06 -2.80
N SER A 187 2.21 6.12 -2.04
CA SER A 187 2.43 6.01 -0.59
C SER A 187 3.91 5.90 -0.24
N LEU A 188 4.64 5.02 -0.94
CA LEU A 188 6.07 4.85 -0.71
C LEU A 188 6.88 6.07 -1.17
N GLN A 189 6.49 6.70 -2.27
CA GLN A 189 7.11 7.94 -2.75
C GLN A 189 6.86 9.09 -1.78
N LEU A 190 5.67 9.24 -1.22
CA LEU A 190 5.37 10.25 -0.21
C LEU A 190 6.28 10.10 1.02
N LEU A 191 6.50 8.87 1.47
CA LEU A 191 7.26 8.61 2.69
C LEU A 191 8.79 8.56 2.48
N LEU A 192 9.26 8.21 1.27
CA LEU A 192 10.68 7.97 0.96
C LEU A 192 11.25 8.95 -0.10
N GLY A 193 10.41 9.76 -0.72
CA GLY A 193 10.73 10.63 -1.86
C GLY A 193 11.30 11.98 -1.45
N ASP A 194 11.00 12.46 -0.25
CA ASP A 194 11.59 13.69 0.30
C ASP A 194 12.88 13.38 1.06
N GLN A 195 13.97 13.18 0.31
CA GLN A 195 15.36 13.47 0.70
C GLN A 195 16.18 13.90 -0.51
#